data_AF-A0A7C0UCJ0-F1
#
_entry.id   AF-A0A7C0UCJ0-F1
#
_cell.length_a   1.000
_cell.length_b   1.000
_cell.length_c   1.000
_cell.angle_alpha   90.00
_cell.angle_beta   90.00
_cell.angle_gamma   90.00
#
_symmetry.space_group_name_H-M   'P 1'
#
loop_
_entity.id
_entity.type
_entity.pdbx_description
1 polymer ?
#
loop_
_entity_poly.entity_id
_entity_poly.type
_entity_poly.pdbx_seq_one_letter_code
_entity_poly.pdbx_strand_id
1 'polypeptide(L)'
;NENYDVAVVDLKMPGIDGVETQKRLKKIQPFLQCIVLTGHGSIESALKSGQQDAFKYLLKPIDYEDLVEAIKEAYKKKVEFLNQKFKEQVEEIYRSGLGAKGIKKAIRELRKLYGID
;
A
#
# COMPACT_ATOMS: atom_id res chain seq x y z
N ASN A 1 -2.37 16.56 -4.81
CA ASN A 1 -2.74 15.14 -4.67
C ASN A 1 -2.74 14.77 -3.21
N GLU A 2 -3.89 14.33 -2.71
CA GLU A 2 -3.96 13.68 -1.39
C GLU A 2 -3.27 12.32 -1.50
N ASN A 3 -2.34 12.04 -0.59
CA ASN A 3 -1.57 10.80 -0.55
C ASN A 3 -2.22 9.89 0.49
N TYR A 4 -3.02 8.92 0.08
CA TYR A 4 -3.67 8.00 1.02
C TYR A 4 -2.71 6.95 1.58
N ASP A 5 -2.99 6.49 2.81
CA ASP A 5 -2.23 5.47 3.51
C ASP A 5 -2.80 4.07 3.33
N VAL A 6 -4.11 3.97 3.51
CA VAL A 6 -4.87 2.73 3.46
C VAL A 6 -6.16 3.02 2.70
N ALA A 7 -6.53 2.12 1.80
CA ALA A 7 -7.84 2.12 1.16
C ALA A 7 -8.67 0.96 1.70
N VAL A 8 -9.92 1.24 2.07
CA VAL A 8 -10.91 0.21 2.38
C VAL A 8 -11.93 0.24 1.24
N VAL A 9 -12.08 -0.88 0.54
CA VAL A 9 -12.93 -0.97 -0.66
C VAL A 9 -13.91 -2.12 -0.55
N ASP A 10 -15.11 -1.95 -1.10
CA ASP A 10 -16.05 -3.06 -1.24
C ASP A 10 -15.65 -3.94 -2.44
N LEU A 11 -15.75 -5.26 -2.29
CA LEU A 11 -15.52 -6.19 -3.40
C LEU A 11 -16.61 -6.04 -4.47
N LYS A 12 -17.87 -5.85 -4.08
CA LYS A 12 -18.99 -5.74 -5.04
C LYS A 12 -19.45 -4.29 -5.14
N MET A 13 -19.19 -3.66 -6.28
CA MET A 13 -19.62 -2.30 -6.58
C MET A 13 -20.16 -2.22 -8.02
N PRO A 14 -21.11 -1.32 -8.31
CA PRO A 14 -21.50 -1.03 -9.69
C PRO A 14 -20.33 -0.49 -10.52
N GLY A 15 -20.21 -0.93 -11.77
CA GLY A 15 -19.13 -0.52 -12.66
C GLY A 15 -17.88 -1.39 -12.50
N ILE A 16 -16.91 -0.92 -11.72
CA ILE A 16 -15.68 -1.68 -11.42
C ILE A 16 -15.79 -2.35 -10.06
N ASP A 17 -15.34 -3.60 -9.95
CA ASP A 17 -15.32 -4.32 -8.68
C ASP A 17 -14.13 -3.89 -7.79
N GLY A 18 -14.12 -4.34 -6.53
CA GLY A 18 -13.05 -3.99 -5.59
C GLY A 18 -11.68 -4.50 -6.01
N VAL A 19 -11.66 -5.61 -6.75
CA VAL A 19 -10.46 -6.23 -7.32
C VAL A 19 -9.82 -5.31 -8.38
N GLU A 20 -10.60 -4.86 -9.35
CA GLU A 20 -10.13 -3.95 -10.41
C GLU A 20 -9.79 -2.57 -9.82
N THR A 21 -10.59 -2.10 -8.85
CA THR A 21 -10.33 -0.87 -8.11
C THR A 21 -8.95 -0.90 -7.45
N GLN A 22 -8.65 -1.98 -6.75
CA GLN A 22 -7.38 -2.18 -6.08
C GLN A 22 -6.20 -2.21 -7.08
N LYS A 23 -6.34 -2.91 -8.21
CA LYS A 23 -5.29 -2.91 -9.25
C LYS A 23 -4.99 -1.50 -9.77
N ARG A 24 -6.03 -0.70 -9.97
CA ARG A 24 -5.88 0.71 -10.39
C ARG A 24 -5.22 1.55 -9.30
N LEU A 25 -5.66 1.41 -8.06
CA LEU A 25 -5.07 2.11 -6.92
C LEU A 25 -3.58 1.78 -6.76
N LYS A 26 -3.18 0.52 -6.95
CA LYS A 26 -1.77 0.10 -6.86
C LYS A 26 -0.90 0.70 -7.97
N LYS A 27 -1.45 0.90 -9.17
CA LYS A 27 -0.76 1.61 -10.27
C LYS A 27 -0.57 3.09 -9.97
N ILE A 28 -1.54 3.72 -9.29
CA ILE A 28 -1.50 5.15 -8.94
C ILE A 28 -0.59 5.37 -7.72
N GLN A 29 -0.71 4.54 -6.68
CA GLN A 29 0.05 4.61 -5.44
C GLN A 29 0.59 3.21 -5.08
N PRO A 30 1.81 2.86 -5.54
CA PRO A 30 2.40 1.52 -5.33
C PRO A 30 2.51 1.10 -3.87
N PHE A 31 2.62 2.04 -2.93
CA PHE A 31 2.76 1.78 -1.51
C PHE A 31 1.43 1.71 -0.75
N LEU A 32 0.32 2.06 -1.39
CA LEU A 32 -1.01 1.98 -0.77
C LEU A 32 -1.32 0.53 -0.38
N GLN A 33 -1.82 0.35 0.84
CA GLN A 33 -2.35 -0.92 1.30
C GLN A 33 -3.87 -0.92 1.15
N CYS A 34 -4.40 -1.99 0.57
CA CYS A 34 -5.83 -2.10 0.28
C CYS A 34 -6.45 -3.21 1.11
N ILE A 35 -7.52 -2.88 1.83
CA ILE A 35 -8.36 -3.81 2.55
C ILE A 35 -9.66 -3.97 1.75
N VAL A 36 -10.00 -5.20 1.38
CA VAL A 36 -11.18 -5.49 0.59
C VAL A 36 -12.26 -6.10 1.48
N LEU A 37 -13.42 -5.46 1.55
CA LEU A 37 -14.59 -5.92 2.29
C LEU A 37 -15.49 -6.78 1.38
N THR A 38 -15.99 -7.91 1.88
CA THR A 38 -16.73 -8.86 1.04
C THR A 38 -17.75 -9.67 1.83
N GLY A 39 -18.80 -10.18 1.18
CA GLY A 39 -19.82 -11.02 1.82
C GLY A 39 -19.49 -12.53 1.79
N HIS A 40 -20.28 -13.33 2.50
CA HIS A 40 -20.03 -14.76 2.79
C HIS A 40 -19.92 -15.69 1.57
N GLY A 41 -20.27 -15.25 0.35
CA GLY A 41 -20.11 -16.05 -0.87
C GLY A 41 -19.00 -15.60 -1.82
N SER A 42 -18.23 -14.56 -1.47
CA SER A 42 -17.33 -13.88 -2.43
C SER A 42 -15.85 -13.89 -2.03
N ILE A 43 -15.52 -14.32 -0.80
CA ILE A 43 -14.12 -14.53 -0.38
C ILE A 43 -13.46 -15.64 -1.18
N GLU A 44 -14.09 -16.82 -1.29
CA GLU A 44 -13.48 -17.92 -2.04
C GLU A 44 -13.20 -17.55 -3.49
N SER A 45 -14.11 -16.83 -4.14
CA SER A 45 -13.91 -16.35 -5.52
C SER A 45 -12.77 -15.35 -5.61
N ALA A 46 -12.66 -14.42 -4.65
CA ALA A 46 -11.55 -13.46 -4.60
C ALA A 46 -10.20 -14.16 -4.40
N LEU A 47 -10.12 -15.12 -3.47
CA LEU A 47 -8.91 -15.91 -3.20
C LEU A 47 -8.55 -16.84 -4.38
N LYS A 48 -9.53 -17.52 -4.98
CA LYS A 48 -9.35 -18.41 -6.15
C LYS A 48 -8.88 -17.66 -7.39
N SER A 49 -9.20 -16.36 -7.50
CA SER A 49 -8.71 -15.53 -8.61
C SER A 49 -7.20 -15.29 -8.58
N GLY A 50 -6.50 -15.71 -7.51
CA GLY A 50 -5.05 -15.57 -7.37
C GLY A 50 -4.58 -14.13 -7.19
N GLN A 51 -5.50 -13.19 -6.91
CA GLN A 51 -5.20 -11.77 -6.83
C GLN A 51 -4.78 -11.39 -5.42
N GLN A 52 -3.48 -11.57 -5.18
CA GLN A 52 -2.78 -11.42 -3.90
C GLN A 52 -2.38 -9.97 -3.59
N ASP A 53 -2.77 -8.99 -4.41
CA ASP A 53 -2.29 -7.61 -4.22
C ASP A 53 -2.92 -6.94 -2.98
N ALA A 54 -3.93 -7.57 -2.36
CA ALA A 54 -4.70 -6.98 -1.29
C ALA A 54 -3.93 -7.22 0.00
N PHE A 55 -3.89 -6.21 0.87
CA PHE A 55 -3.30 -6.40 2.19
C PHE A 55 -4.12 -7.41 2.99
N LYS A 56 -5.45 -7.27 2.99
CA LYS A 56 -6.37 -8.15 3.74
C LYS A 56 -7.74 -8.18 3.09
N TYR A 57 -8.39 -9.34 3.12
CA TYR A 57 -9.82 -9.47 2.83
C TYR A 57 -10.57 -9.61 4.15
N LEU A 58 -11.63 -8.85 4.32
CA LEU A 58 -12.45 -8.85 5.53
C LEU A 58 -13.90 -9.18 5.19
N LEU A 59 -14.51 -10.03 6.02
CA LEU A 59 -15.86 -10.52 5.81
C LEU A 59 -16.88 -9.55 6.40
N LYS A 60 -17.95 -9.29 5.68
CA LYS A 60 -19.12 -8.54 6.12
C LYS A 60 -20.17 -9.49 6.71
N PRO A 61 -20.85 -9.10 7.82
CA PRO A 61 -20.61 -7.90 8.62
C PRO A 61 -19.26 -7.98 9.36
N ILE A 62 -18.61 -6.82 9.54
CA ILE A 62 -17.35 -6.71 10.29
C ILE A 62 -17.58 -5.86 11.53
N ASP A 63 -16.95 -6.28 12.63
CA ASP A 63 -16.88 -5.52 13.86
C ASP A 63 -16.02 -4.26 13.70
N TYR A 64 -16.35 -3.19 14.40
CA TYR A 64 -15.67 -1.90 14.25
C TYR A 64 -14.21 -1.98 14.69
N GLU A 65 -13.95 -2.65 15.81
CA GLU A 65 -12.63 -2.84 16.39
C GLU A 65 -11.72 -3.63 15.44
N ASP A 66 -12.26 -4.70 14.83
CA ASP A 66 -11.55 -5.52 13.83
C ASP A 66 -11.14 -4.70 12.60
N LEU A 67 -12.04 -3.82 12.12
CA LEU A 67 -11.73 -2.95 10.99
C LEU A 67 -10.64 -1.94 11.34
N VAL A 68 -10.71 -1.32 12.52
CA VAL A 68 -9.71 -0.36 12.99
C VAL A 68 -8.35 -1.04 13.15
N GLU A 69 -8.30 -2.26 13.71
CA GLU A 69 -7.07 -3.03 13.83
C GLU A 69 -6.47 -3.33 12.44
N ALA A 70 -7.29 -3.82 11.50
CA ALA A 70 -6.83 -4.09 10.14
C ALA A 70 -6.26 -2.84 9.44
N ILE A 71 -6.85 -1.66 9.66
CA ILE A 71 -6.35 -0.39 9.11
C ILE A 71 -4.99 -0.03 9.74
N LYS A 72 -4.82 -0.21 11.05
CA LYS A 72 -3.53 0.03 11.74
C LYS A 72 -2.44 -0.91 11.24
N GLU A 73 -2.76 -2.19 11.07
CA GLU A 73 -1.84 -3.19 10.50
C GLU A 73 -1.43 -2.81 9.08
N ALA A 74 -2.39 -2.41 8.24
CA ALA A 74 -2.16 -1.97 6.88
C ALA A 74 -1.26 -0.72 6.84
N TYR A 75 -1.52 0.28 7.69
CA TYR A 75 -0.67 1.46 7.79
C TYR A 75 0.76 1.10 8.20
N LYS A 76 0.93 0.26 9.24
CA LYS A 76 2.25 -0.21 9.66
C LYS A 76 2.98 -0.90 8.51
N LYS A 77 2.28 -1.74 7.75
CA LYS A 77 2.85 -2.42 6.59
C LYS A 77 3.31 -1.45 5.49
N LYS A 78 2.53 -0.39 5.22
CA LYS A 78 2.94 0.69 4.31
C LYS A 78 4.26 1.31 4.75
N VAL A 79 4.35 1.70 6.03
CA VAL A 79 5.53 2.37 6.59
C VAL A 79 6.76 1.46 6.53
N GLU A 80 6.61 0.17 6.86
CA GLU A 80 7.69 -0.82 6.74
C GLU A 80 8.22 -0.91 5.29
N PHE A 81 7.32 -1.01 4.30
CA PHE A 81 7.71 -1.07 2.89
C PHE A 81 8.38 0.21 2.39
N LEU A 82 7.86 1.39 2.78
CA LEU A 82 8.47 2.67 2.43
C LEU A 82 9.88 2.77 3.01
N ASN A 83 10.06 2.43 4.28
CA ASN A 83 11.36 2.46 4.93
C ASN A 83 12.35 1.47 4.31
N GLN A 84 11.89 0.27 3.94
CA GLN A 84 12.73 -0.70 3.24
C GLN A 84 13.19 -0.16 1.89
N LYS A 85 12.27 0.33 1.06
CA LYS A 85 12.58 0.87 -0.28
C LYS A 85 13.45 2.11 -0.23
N PHE A 86 13.21 2.98 0.76
CA PHE A 86 14.08 4.12 1.03
C PHE A 86 15.50 3.68 1.34
N LYS A 87 15.70 2.69 2.24
CA LYS A 87 17.02 2.15 2.57
C LYS A 87 17.72 1.57 1.35
N GLU A 88 17.02 0.77 0.54
CA GLU A 88 17.56 0.20 -0.71
C GLU A 88 18.08 1.29 -1.64
N GLN A 89 17.31 2.35 -1.86
CA GLN A 89 17.71 3.47 -2.75
C GLN A 89 18.82 4.35 -2.15
N VAL A 90 18.88 4.51 -0.83
CA VAL A 90 20.00 5.19 -0.16
C VAL A 90 21.31 4.44 -0.40
N GLU A 91 21.31 3.11 -0.27
CA GLU A 91 22.49 2.29 -0.54
C GLU A 91 22.94 2.39 -2.01
N GLU A 92 22.00 2.44 -2.96
CA GLU A 92 22.31 2.68 -4.37
C GLU A 92 22.95 4.05 -4.60
N ILE A 93 22.45 5.10 -3.93
CA ILE A 93 23.03 6.44 -4.00
C ILE A 93 24.48 6.42 -3.50
N TYR A 94 24.77 5.74 -2.40
CA TYR A 94 26.15 5.63 -1.89
C TYR A 94 27.06 4.88 -2.88
N ARG A 95 26.55 3.86 -3.57
CA ARG A 95 27.30 3.11 -4.59
C ARG A 95 27.45 3.83 -5.93
N SER A 96 26.70 4.91 -6.17
CA SER A 96 26.68 5.62 -7.46
C SER A 96 27.93 6.46 -7.76
N GLY A 97 28.90 6.55 -6.85
CA GLY A 97 30.13 7.33 -7.05
C GLY A 97 29.95 8.85 -6.93
N LEU A 98 28.80 9.32 -6.46
CA LEU A 98 28.55 10.74 -6.20
C LEU A 98 29.46 11.27 -5.08
N GLY A 99 30.00 12.48 -5.25
CA GLY A 99 30.70 13.18 -4.17
C GLY A 99 29.75 13.54 -3.01
N ALA A 100 30.31 13.85 -1.83
CA ALA A 100 29.56 14.07 -0.59
C ALA A 100 28.39 15.09 -0.70
N LYS A 101 28.60 16.19 -1.44
CA LYS A 101 27.52 17.18 -1.70
C LYS A 101 26.39 16.60 -2.56
N GLY A 102 26.72 15.78 -3.55
CA GLY A 102 25.76 15.09 -4.42
C GLY A 102 24.92 14.08 -3.67
N ILE A 103 25.56 13.24 -2.84
CA ILE A 103 24.89 12.28 -1.95
C ILE A 103 23.89 13.00 -1.04
N LYS A 104 24.34 14.06 -0.34
CA LYS A 104 23.47 14.82 0.57
C LYS A 104 22.26 15.41 -0.15
N LYS A 105 22.43 15.91 -1.37
CA LYS A 105 21.32 16.42 -2.19
C LYS A 105 20.34 15.31 -2.58
N ALA A 106 20.85 14.19 -3.09
CA ALA A 106 20.05 13.06 -3.54
C ALA A 106 19.23 12.44 -2.40
N ILE A 107 19.84 12.20 -1.22
CA ILE A 107 19.13 11.67 -0.05
C ILE A 107 18.02 12.62 0.41
N ARG A 108 18.25 13.94 0.36
CA ARG A 108 17.23 14.93 0.73
C ARG A 108 16.04 14.93 -0.22
N GLU A 109 16.28 14.80 -1.53
CA GLU A 109 15.21 14.68 -2.53
C GLU A 109 14.44 13.37 -2.35
N LEU A 110 15.16 12.29 -2.07
CA LEU A 110 14.58 10.98 -1.81
C LEU A 110 13.68 10.97 -0.56
N ARG A 111 14.10 11.61 0.54
CA ARG A 111 13.28 11.78 1.75
C ARG A 111 11.93 12.45 1.45
N LYS A 112 11.96 13.53 0.68
CA LYS A 112 10.73 14.23 0.24
C LYS A 112 9.82 13.35 -0.61
N LEU A 113 10.40 12.56 -1.52
CA LEU A 113 9.62 11.66 -2.38
C LEU A 113 8.87 10.59 -1.57
N TYR A 114 9.51 10.04 -0.55
CA TYR A 114 8.92 9.00 0.30
C TYR A 114 8.09 9.55 1.46
N GLY A 115 8.08 10.86 1.69
CA GLY A 115 7.42 11.48 2.85
C GLY A 115 8.05 11.07 4.18
N ILE A 116 9.37 10.85 4.18
CA ILE A 116 10.15 10.50 5.38
C ILE A 116 10.89 11.77 5.80
N ASP A 117 10.51 12.35 6.93
CA ASP A 117 11.18 13.51 7.52
C ASP A 117 12.50 13.13 8.21
#